data_AF-A0A973J9X2-F1
#
_entry.id   AF-A0A973J9X2-F1
#
_cell.length_a   1.000
_cell.length_b   1.000
_cell.length_c   1.000
_cell.angle_alpha   90.00
_cell.angle_beta   90.00
_cell.angle_gamma   90.00
#
_symmetry.space_group_name_H-M   'P 1'
#
loop_
_entity.id
_entity.type
_entity.pdbx_description
1 polymer ?
#
loop_
_entity_poly.entity_id
_entity_poly.type
_entity_poly.pdbx_seq_one_letter_code
_entity_poly.pdbx_strand_id
1 'polypeptide(L)'
;TVKAPHLAYKMDEFFKHESCGKCTPCREGTHWLVKLLHRVVAEGHASPEDIKTLRAISAQMAGNCFCLLGESAVMPIKSALNMFPDEFG
;
A
#
# COMPACT_ATOMS: atom_id res chain seq x y z
N THR A 1 -16.05 13.87 2.98
CA THR A 1 -15.42 13.17 1.85
C THR A 1 -14.34 12.26 2.42
N VAL A 2 -14.18 11.04 1.91
CA VAL A 2 -13.14 10.09 2.40
C VAL A 2 -11.78 10.47 1.82
N LYS A 3 -10.71 10.46 2.63
CA LYS A 3 -9.34 10.74 2.15
C LYS A 3 -8.73 9.53 1.42
N ALA A 4 -7.93 9.76 0.40
CA ALA A 4 -7.25 8.76 -0.41
C ALA A 4 -6.36 7.78 0.40
N PRO A 5 -5.57 8.21 1.41
CA PRO A 5 -4.82 7.27 2.25
C PRO A 5 -5.70 6.27 2.98
N HIS A 6 -6.91 6.69 3.40
CA HIS A 6 -7.87 5.81 4.07
C HIS A 6 -8.45 4.77 3.12
N LEU A 7 -8.77 5.16 1.88
CA LEU A 7 -9.23 4.21 0.87
C LEU A 7 -8.13 3.21 0.49
N ALA A 8 -6.90 3.70 0.29
CA ALA A 8 -5.74 2.84 0.02
C ALA A 8 -5.53 1.82 1.15
N TYR A 9 -5.61 2.26 2.41
CA TYR A 9 -5.53 1.37 3.57
C TYR A 9 -6.58 0.25 3.53
N LYS A 10 -7.85 0.59 3.29
CA LYS A 10 -8.94 -0.41 3.25
C LYS A 10 -8.80 -1.41 2.10
N MET A 11 -8.31 -0.96 0.93
CA MET A 11 -8.04 -1.86 -0.19
C MET A 11 -6.87 -2.81 0.12
N ASP A 12 -5.79 -2.29 0.70
CA ASP A 12 -4.63 -3.11 1.04
C ASP A 12 -4.91 -4.10 2.17
N GLU A 13 -5.77 -3.74 3.12
CA GLU A 13 -6.26 -4.66 4.16
C GLU A 13 -6.96 -5.87 3.53
N PHE A 14 -7.77 -5.65 2.50
CA PHE A 14 -8.38 -6.73 1.72
C PHE A 14 -7.33 -7.58 0.99
N PHE A 15 -6.38 -6.98 0.27
CA PHE A 15 -5.36 -7.76 -0.44
C PHE A 15 -4.43 -8.54 0.49
N LYS A 16 -4.13 -7.99 1.66
CA LYS A 16 -3.42 -8.71 2.72
C LYS A 16 -4.23 -9.93 3.19
N HIS A 17 -5.53 -9.78 3.40
CA HIS A 17 -6.42 -10.87 3.82
C HIS A 17 -6.52 -11.96 2.74
N GLU A 18 -6.67 -11.57 1.48
CA GLU A 18 -6.83 -12.49 0.35
C GLU A 18 -5.51 -13.04 -0.22
N SER A 19 -4.37 -12.60 0.31
CA SER A 19 -3.07 -13.12 -0.13
C SER A 19 -2.98 -14.62 0.19
N CYS A 20 -2.93 -15.45 -0.86
CA CYS A 20 -2.73 -16.90 -0.73
C CYS A 20 -1.35 -17.30 -0.15
N GLY A 21 -0.43 -16.35 -0.01
CA GLY A 21 0.86 -16.55 0.65
C GLY A 21 1.96 -17.21 -0.19
N LYS A 22 1.71 -17.53 -1.47
CA LYS A 22 2.65 -18.28 -2.33
C LYS A 22 3.97 -17.55 -2.60
N CYS A 23 3.94 -16.24 -2.87
CA CYS A 23 5.12 -15.45 -3.16
C CYS A 23 5.44 -14.49 -2.00
N THR A 24 6.70 -14.48 -1.56
CA THR A 24 7.21 -13.62 -0.49
C THR A 24 6.93 -12.13 -0.71
N PRO A 25 7.15 -11.52 -1.91
CA PRO A 25 6.84 -10.11 -2.11
C PRO A 25 5.37 -9.78 -1.85
N CYS A 26 4.43 -10.65 -2.24
CA CYS A 26 3.01 -10.44 -1.93
C CYS A 26 2.70 -10.65 -0.44
N ARG A 27 3.11 -11.79 0.13
CA ARG A 27 2.76 -12.18 1.51
C ARG A 27 3.29 -11.20 2.55
N GLU A 28 4.57 -10.84 2.44
CA GLU A 28 5.22 -9.91 3.36
C GLU A 28 4.97 -8.46 2.97
N GLY A 29 4.99 -8.15 1.67
CA GLY A 29 4.81 -6.78 1.18
C GLY A 29 3.45 -6.21 1.56
N THR A 30 2.35 -6.95 1.36
CA THR A 30 1.01 -6.50 1.79
C THR A 30 0.92 -6.28 3.30
N HIS A 31 1.61 -7.08 4.12
CA HIS A 31 1.70 -6.84 5.56
C HIS A 31 2.38 -5.51 5.89
N TRP A 32 3.50 -5.21 5.24
CA TRP A 32 4.24 -3.96 5.45
C TRP A 32 3.45 -2.74 4.96
N LEU A 33 2.81 -2.85 3.79
CA LEU A 33 1.99 -1.78 3.24
C LEU A 33 0.80 -1.44 4.15
N VAL A 34 0.04 -2.45 4.59
CA VAL A 34 -1.06 -2.25 5.55
C VAL A 34 -0.58 -1.61 6.85
N LYS A 35 0.57 -2.04 7.38
CA LYS A 35 1.13 -1.48 8.61
C LYS A 35 1.49 0.00 8.46
N LEU A 36 2.11 0.39 7.35
CA LEU A 36 2.45 1.78 7.06
C LEU A 36 1.21 2.64 6.84
N LEU A 37 0.28 2.17 6.00
CA LEU A 37 -0.97 2.90 5.72
C LEU A 37 -1.82 3.06 6.97
N HIS A 38 -1.90 2.04 7.83
CA HIS A 38 -2.60 2.13 9.11
C HIS A 38 -2.02 3.25 9.98
N ARG A 39 -0.68 3.33 10.06
CA ARG A 39 -0.02 4.43 10.80
C ARG A 39 -0.37 5.79 10.19
N VAL A 40 -0.23 5.94 8.87
CA VAL A 40 -0.54 7.21 8.17
C VAL A 40 -1.98 7.65 8.42
N VAL A 41 -2.92 6.71 8.37
CA VAL A 41 -4.34 7.00 8.65
C VAL A 41 -4.58 7.35 10.12
N ALA A 42 -3.90 6.69 11.06
CA ALA A 42 -4.04 6.94 12.49
C ALA A 42 -3.43 8.29 12.92
N GLU A 43 -2.29 8.66 12.36
CA GLU A 43 -1.62 9.94 12.61
C GLU A 43 -2.26 11.10 11.83
N GLY A 44 -2.95 10.80 10.73
CA GLY A 44 -3.58 11.77 9.86
C GLY A 44 -2.63 12.47 8.89
N HIS A 45 -1.33 12.16 8.95
CA HIS A 45 -0.28 12.62 8.05
C HIS A 45 0.71 11.47 7.76
N ALA A 46 1.51 11.60 6.71
CA ALA A 46 2.63 10.71 6.41
C ALA A 46 3.96 11.45 6.51
N SER A 47 4.96 10.80 7.11
CA SER A 47 6.33 11.32 7.04
C SER A 47 6.91 11.15 5.62
N PRO A 48 7.91 11.96 5.21
CA PRO A 48 8.60 11.74 3.95
C PRO A 48 9.20 10.33 3.80
N GLU A 49 9.64 9.72 4.91
CA GLU A 49 10.16 8.35 4.92
C GLU A 49 9.05 7.32 4.72
N ASP A 50 7.81 7.61 5.16
CA ASP A 50 6.65 6.73 4.94
C ASP A 50 6.34 6.64 3.45
N ILE A 51 6.29 7.80 2.79
CA ILE A 51 6.02 7.90 1.36
C ILE A 51 7.10 7.17 0.56
N LYS A 52 8.37 7.37 0.93
CA LYS A 52 9.50 6.68 0.31
C LYS A 52 9.41 5.17 0.51
N THR A 53 9.07 4.72 1.72
CA THR A 53 8.96 3.29 2.05
C THR A 53 7.78 2.65 1.32
N LEU A 54 6.62 3.30 1.27
CA LEU A 54 5.46 2.86 0.49
C LEU A 54 5.84 2.68 -0.99
N ARG A 55 6.49 3.67 -1.60
CA ARG A 55 6.96 3.57 -2.99
C ARG A 55 7.97 2.44 -3.19
N ALA A 56 8.90 2.25 -2.26
CA ALA A 56 9.92 1.20 -2.34
C ALA A 56 9.30 -0.20 -2.27
N ILE A 57 8.38 -0.44 -1.32
CA ILE A 57 7.69 -1.74 -1.21
C ILE A 57 6.82 -1.99 -2.44
N SER A 58 6.05 -0.99 -2.88
CA SER A 58 5.23 -1.11 -4.09
C SER A 58 6.06 -1.42 -5.33
N ALA A 59 7.24 -0.81 -5.48
CA ALA A 59 8.16 -1.12 -6.58
C ALA A 59 8.75 -2.53 -6.48
N GLN A 60 9.06 -2.99 -5.26
CA GLN A 60 9.57 -4.35 -5.04
C GLN A 60 8.50 -5.42 -5.30
N MET A 61 7.23 -5.13 -5.06
CA MET A 61 6.12 -6.05 -5.31
C MET A 61 5.74 -6.13 -6.79
N ALA A 62 5.71 -4.99 -7.48
CA ALA A 62 5.37 -4.91 -8.90
C ALA A 62 6.36 -5.73 -9.75
N GLY A 63 5.85 -6.59 -10.63
CA GLY A 63 6.60 -7.48 -11.51
C GLY A 63 7.21 -8.70 -10.84
N ASN A 64 7.17 -8.79 -9.51
CA ASN A 64 7.85 -9.85 -8.74
C ASN A 64 6.89 -10.84 -8.06
N CYS A 65 5.59 -10.72 -8.33
CA CYS A 65 4.57 -11.63 -7.80
C CYS A 65 4.15 -12.66 -8.85
N PHE A 66 3.81 -13.89 -8.40
CA PHE A 66 3.41 -14.97 -9.31
C PHE A 66 2.06 -14.72 -9.99
N CYS A 67 1.11 -14.08 -9.29
CA CYS A 67 -0.22 -13.75 -9.81
C CYS A 67 -0.51 -12.26 -9.69
N LEU A 68 -1.64 -11.83 -10.26
CA LEU A 68 -2.03 -10.42 -10.33
C LEU A 68 -2.45 -9.80 -8.99
N LEU A 69 -2.61 -10.57 -7.91
CA LEU A 69 -2.99 -10.01 -6.61
C LEU A 69 -1.92 -9.03 -6.10
N GLY A 70 -0.64 -9.34 -6.28
CA GLY A 70 0.45 -8.45 -5.88
C GLY A 70 0.45 -7.14 -6.65
N GLU A 71 0.13 -7.17 -7.95
CA GLU A 71 -0.05 -5.95 -8.76
C GLU A 71 -1.26 -5.14 -8.28
N SER A 72 -2.39 -5.82 -8.04
CA SER A 72 -3.60 -5.15 -7.56
C SER A 72 -3.40 -4.49 -6.21
N ALA A 73 -2.58 -5.06 -5.32
CA ALA A 73 -2.24 -4.47 -4.03
C ALA A 73 -1.42 -3.17 -4.16
N VAL A 74 -0.53 -3.07 -5.15
CA VAL A 74 0.29 -1.85 -5.27
C VAL A 74 -0.46 -0.68 -5.92
N MET A 75 -1.53 -0.95 -6.68
CA MET A 75 -2.24 0.08 -7.45
C MET A 75 -2.91 1.16 -6.59
N PRO A 76 -3.67 0.85 -5.53
CA PRO A 76 -4.30 1.85 -4.66
C PRO A 76 -3.29 2.82 -4.04
N ILE A 77 -2.12 2.31 -3.65
CA ILE A 77 -1.05 3.12 -3.05
C ILE A 77 -0.43 4.03 -4.09
N LYS A 78 -0.07 3.49 -5.26
CA LYS A 78 0.54 4.28 -6.33
C LYS A 78 -0.41 5.35 -6.83
N SER A 79 -1.70 5.05 -7.01
CA SER A 79 -2.69 6.03 -7.43
C SER A 79 -2.92 7.11 -6.36
N ALA A 80 -3.09 6.73 -5.10
CA ALA A 80 -3.26 7.68 -4.00
C ALA A 80 -2.08 8.66 -3.91
N LEU A 81 -0.84 8.14 -3.92
CA LEU A 81 0.37 8.95 -3.81
C LEU A 81 0.64 9.86 -5.02
N ASN A 82 0.16 9.49 -6.21
CA ASN A 82 0.40 10.25 -7.43
C ASN A 82 -0.72 11.26 -7.71
N MET A 83 -1.96 10.91 -7.40
CA MET A 83 -3.13 11.74 -7.73
C MET A 83 -3.54 12.65 -6.57
N PHE A 84 -3.26 12.25 -5.33
CA PHE A 84 -3.67 12.97 -4.12
C PHE A 84 -2.49 13.15 -3.14
N PRO A 85 -1.32 13.64 -3.59
CA PRO A 85 -0.16 13.82 -2.71
C PRO A 85 -0.45 14.75 -1.52
N ASP A 86 -1.29 15.77 -1.74
CA ASP A 86 -1.65 16.76 -0.71
C ASP A 86 -2.46 16.15 0.45
N GLU A 87 -3.10 14.99 0.25
CA GLU A 87 -3.87 14.32 1.30
C GLU A 87 -3.01 13.51 2.27
N PHE A 88 -1.72 13.33 1.96
CA PHE A 88 -0.72 12.70 2.83
C PHE A 88 0.04 13.72 3.69
N GLY A 89 -0.08 15.02 3.40
CA GLY A 89 0.54 16.12 4.15
C GLY A 89 -0.27 16.61 5.33
#